data_AF-A0A8J7U6E1-F1
#
_entry.id   AF-A0A8J7U6E1-F1
#
_cell.length_a   1.000
_cell.length_b   1.000
_cell.length_c   1.000
_cell.angle_alpha   90.00
_cell.angle_beta   90.00
_cell.angle_gamma   90.00
#
_symmetry.space_group_name_H-M   'P 1'
#
loop_
_entity.id
_entity.type
_entity.pdbx_description
1 polymer ?
#
loop_
_entity_poly.entity_id
_entity_poly.type
_entity_poly.pdbx_seq_one_letter_code
_entity_poly.pdbx_strand_id
1 'polypeptide(L)' 'MSEAFKKFERKSEKQEKAQRIKIKRSEEYEYLEGVFDKITLLTIYKLLNDEVFSELNGVISTGKESKVFHA' A
#
# COMPACT_ATOMS: atom_id res chain seq x y z
N MET A 1 2.51 32.69 -12.21
CA MET A 1 3.30 31.79 -11.33
C MET A 1 4.63 31.49 -12.00
N SER A 2 5.75 31.68 -11.31
CA SER A 2 7.09 31.62 -11.90
C SER A 2 7.55 30.18 -12.19
N GLU A 3 8.42 30.02 -13.20
CA GLU A 3 9.04 28.73 -13.56
C GLU A 3 9.76 28.05 -12.38
N ALA A 4 10.19 28.83 -11.39
CA ALA A 4 10.79 28.33 -10.16
C ALA A 4 9.80 27.47 -9.32
N PHE A 5 8.51 27.85 -9.28
CA PHE A 5 7.48 27.10 -8.55
C PHE A 5 7.21 25.74 -9.19
N LYS A 6 7.05 25.69 -10.52
CA LYS A 6 6.86 24.42 -11.26
C LYS A 6 8.02 23.45 -11.07
N LYS A 7 9.25 23.98 -11.02
CA LYS A 7 10.46 23.17 -10.80
C LYS A 7 10.52 22.64 -9.37
N PHE A 8 10.05 23.42 -8.40
CA PHE A 8 9.97 23.02 -7.00
C PHE A 8 8.94 21.90 -6.78
N GLU A 9 7.73 22.04 -7.32
CA GLU A 9 6.69 21.00 -7.24
C GLU A 9 7.14 19.66 -7.83
N ARG A 10 7.68 19.66 -9.06
CA ARG A 10 8.20 18.45 -9.70
C ARG A 10 9.31 17.77 -8.89
N LYS A 11 10.12 18.56 -8.17
CA LYS A 11 11.17 18.02 -7.31
C LYS A 11 10.56 17.42 -6.05
N SER A 12 9.57 18.08 -5.46
CA SER A 12 8.82 17.61 -4.29
C SER A 12 8.10 16.30 -4.59
N GLU A 13 7.35 16.20 -5.69
CA GLU A 13 6.65 14.98 -6.13
C GLU A 13 7.60 13.79 -6.34
N LYS A 14 8.78 14.04 -6.93
CA LYS A 14 9.81 13.01 -7.13
C LYS A 14 10.39 12.54 -5.80
N GLN A 15 10.65 13.47 -4.87
CA GLN A 15 11.15 13.13 -3.55
C GLN A 15 10.10 12.35 -2.74
N GLU A 16 8.84 12.75 -2.83
CA GLU A 16 7.71 12.09 -2.16
C GLU A 16 7.48 10.68 -2.73
N LYS A 17 7.52 10.50 -4.06
CA LYS A 17 7.52 9.17 -4.70
C LYS A 17 8.71 8.33 -4.27
N ALA A 18 9.91 8.90 -4.24
CA ALA A 18 11.12 8.18 -3.83
C ALA A 18 11.07 7.78 -2.35
N GLN A 19 10.49 8.60 -1.48
CA GLN A 19 10.25 8.27 -0.07
C GLN A 19 9.19 7.17 0.07
N ARG A 20 8.08 7.24 -0.68
CA ARG A 20 7.07 6.16 -0.76
C ARG A 20 7.69 4.82 -1.20
N ILE A 21 8.64 4.85 -2.14
CA ILE A 21 9.37 3.65 -2.62
C ILE A 21 10.41 3.15 -1.58
N LYS A 22 10.99 4.05 -0.78
CA LYS A 22 12.01 3.72 0.24
C LYS A 22 11.42 3.26 1.57
N ILE A 23 10.18 3.63 1.90
CA ILE A 23 9.39 3.04 3.00
C ILE A 23 8.88 1.66 2.53
N LYS A 24 9.80 0.84 2.05
CA LYS A 24 9.60 -0.56 1.76
C LYS A 24 9.86 -1.25 3.09
N ARG A 25 8.83 -1.30 3.93
CA ARG A 25 8.88 -1.84 5.29
C ARG A 25 9.33 -3.30 5.24
N SER A 26 10.42 -3.61 5.93
CA SER A 26 10.85 -4.98 6.22
C SER A 26 9.74 -5.81 6.87
N GLU A 27 8.79 -5.16 7.55
CA GLU A 27 7.61 -5.76 8.17
C GLU A 27 6.64 -6.41 7.14
N GLU A 28 6.60 -5.94 5.88
CA GLU A 28 5.75 -6.54 4.83
C GLU A 28 6.24 -7.93 4.40
N TYR A 29 7.52 -8.23 4.59
CA TYR A 29 8.08 -9.54 4.29
C TYR A 29 7.85 -10.55 5.42
N GLU A 30 7.62 -10.08 6.65
CA GLU A 30 7.34 -10.94 7.81
C GLU A 30 5.89 -11.46 7.78
N TYR A 31 4.96 -10.72 7.16
CA TYR A 31 3.56 -11.11 6.98
C TYR A 31 3.30 -12.06 5.79
N LEU A 32 4.36 -12.62 5.19
CA LEU A 32 4.29 -13.59 4.07
C LEU A 32 3.90 -15.01 4.51
N GLU A 33 3.47 -15.23 5.76
CA GLU A 33 2.87 -16.51 6.17
C GLU A 33 1.35 -16.55 5.91
N GLY A 34 1.00 -17.13 4.76
CA GLY A 34 -0.34 -17.63 4.42
C GLY A 34 -1.20 -16.69 3.58
N VAL A 35 -1.68 -17.23 2.45
CA VAL A 35 -2.58 -16.70 1.38
C VAL A 35 -2.25 -15.31 0.80
N PHE A 36 -1.42 -14.50 1.45
CA PHE A 36 -1.02 -13.18 0.99
C PHE A 36 0.31 -13.25 0.25
N ASP A 37 0.24 -13.33 -1.08
CA ASP A 37 1.37 -13.02 -1.92
C ASP A 37 1.52 -11.49 -2.09
N LYS A 38 2.67 -11.07 -2.60
CA LYS A 38 2.98 -9.65 -2.82
C LYS A 38 1.95 -8.95 -3.72
N ILE A 39 1.41 -9.66 -4.72
CA ILE A 39 0.44 -9.10 -5.67
C ILE A 39 -0.89 -8.82 -4.97
N THR A 40 -1.35 -9.75 -4.13
CA THR A 40 -2.55 -9.59 -3.30
C THR A 40 -2.44 -8.37 -2.40
N LEU A 41 -1.31 -8.17 -1.72
CA LEU A 41 -1.08 -7.00 -0.86
C LEU A 41 -1.14 -5.69 -1.66
N LEU A 42 -0.47 -5.63 -2.82
CA LEU A 42 -0.52 -4.44 -3.69
C LEU A 42 -1.94 -4.13 -4.18
N THR A 43 -2.73 -5.17 -4.43
CA THR A 43 -4.13 -5.02 -4.84
C THR A 43 -4.96 -4.41 -3.70
N ILE A 44 -4.80 -4.91 -2.47
CA ILE A 44 -5.47 -4.37 -1.28
C ILE A 44 -5.07 -2.91 -1.05
N TYR A 45 -3.79 -2.58 -1.15
CA TYR A 45 -3.34 -1.20 -1.04
C TYR A 45 -3.94 -0.28 -2.09
N LYS A 46 -4.09 -0.76 -3.32
CA LYS A 46 -4.78 0.02 -4.36
C LYS A 46 -6.21 0.31 -3.96
N LEU A 47 -6.95 -0.69 -3.45
CA LEU A 47 -8.34 -0.52 -3.02
C LEU A 47 -8.49 0.46 -1.84
N LEU A 48 -7.56 0.43 -0.87
CA LEU A 48 -7.49 1.41 0.22
C LEU A 48 -7.23 2.84 -0.30
N ASN A 49 -6.27 3.00 -1.22
CA ASN A 49 -5.93 4.31 -1.80
C ASN A 49 -7.03 4.85 -2.71
N ASP A 50 -7.81 3.96 -3.34
CA ASP A 50 -8.97 4.30 -4.16
C ASP A 50 -10.23 4.53 -3.28
N GLU A 51 -10.11 4.53 -1.94
CA GLU A 51 -11.18 4.74 -0.95
C GLU A 51 -12.35 3.74 -1.07
N VAL A 52 -12.09 2.53 -1.58
CA VAL A 52 -13.11 1.46 -1.70
C VAL A 52 -13.53 0.93 -0.33
N PHE A 53 -12.59 0.88 0.60
CA PHE A 53 -12.80 0.66 2.03
C PHE A 53 -11.72 1.42 2.82
N SER A 54 -11.97 1.73 4.09
CA SER A 54 -11.09 2.58 4.90
C SER A 54 -10.05 1.80 5.70
N GLU A 55 -10.37 0.55 6.07
CA GLU A 55 -9.49 -0.32 6.84
C GLU A 55 -9.74 -1.78 6.48
N LEU A 56 -8.75 -2.64 6.70
CA LEU A 56 -8.90 -4.08 6.56
C LEU A 56 -8.44 -4.71 7.87
N ASN A 57 -9.38 -5.17 8.68
CA ASN A 57 -9.12 -5.66 10.03
C ASN A 57 -9.97 -6.90 10.34
N GLY A 58 -9.78 -7.49 11.51
CA GLY A 58 -10.60 -8.61 11.99
C GLY A 58 -10.63 -9.81 11.05
N VAL A 59 -9.68 -10.74 11.17
CA VAL A 59 -9.75 -12.02 10.45
C VAL A 59 -11.01 -12.76 10.90
N ILE A 60 -11.97 -12.90 9.99
CA ILE A 60 -13.24 -13.59 10.22
C ILE A 60 -13.05 -15.11 10.07
N SER A 61 -12.26 -15.52 9.07
CA SER A 61 -12.03 -16.94 8.79
C SER A 61 -10.70 -17.16 8.09
N THR A 62 -10.06 -18.30 8.37
CA THR A 62 -8.84 -18.74 7.69
C THR A 62 -9.05 -20.16 7.17
N GLY A 63 -8.89 -20.32 5.87
CA GLY A 63 -8.84 -21.60 5.18
C GLY A 63 -7.45 -21.85 4.59
N LYS A 64 -7.25 -23.06 4.08
CA LYS A 64 -6.01 -23.44 3.39
C LYS A 64 -5.73 -22.57 2.15
N GLU A 65 -6.79 -22.08 1.53
CA GLU A 65 -6.75 -21.40 0.23
C GLU A 65 -7.24 -19.95 0.28
N SER A 66 -7.80 -19.50 1.41
CA SER A 66 -8.41 -18.19 1.55
C SER A 66 -8.32 -17.66 2.99
N LYS A 67 -8.31 -16.33 3.14
CA LYS A 67 -8.51 -15.64 4.41
C LYS A 67 -9.60 -14.58 4.21
N VAL A 68 -10.56 -14.50 5.12
CA VAL A 68 -11.69 -13.56 5.08
C VAL A 68 -11.48 -12.51 6.15
N PHE A 69 -11.67 -11.24 5.78
CA PHE A 69 -11.46 -10.08 6.63
C PHE A 69 -12.73 -9.24 6.70
N HIS A 70 -12.85 -8.48 7.76
CA HIS A 70 -13.77 -7.35 7.84
C HIS A 70 -13.12 -6.11 7.21
N ALA A 71 -13.90 -5.30 6.49
CA ALA A 71 -13.44 -4.11 5.78
C ALA A 71 -14.48 -2.98 5.88
#